data_AF-A0A853AYS6-F1
#
_entry.id   AF-A0A853AYS6-F1
#
_cell.length_a   1.000
_cell.length_b   1.000
_cell.length_c   1.000
_cell.angle_alpha   90.00
_cell.angle_beta   90.00
_cell.angle_gamma   90.00
#
_symmetry.space_group_name_H-M   'P 1'
#
loop_
_entity.id
_entity.type
_entity.pdbx_description
1 polymer ?
#
loop_
_entity_poly.entity_id
_entity_poly.type
_entity_poly.pdbx_seq_one_letter_code
_entity_poly.pdbx_strand_id
1 'polypeptide(L)' 'MTDPRSWALRVLTDAEYAVTQWTSVVREGAEGRVGSMEAEAVITDEIYCQALELSDLVHRAAAAFRARAEQIERGGR' A
#
# COMPACT_ATOMS: atom_id res chain seq x y z
N MET A 1 2.11 28.36 -2.26
CA MET A 1 2.99 27.28 -1.75
C MET A 1 2.11 26.29 -1.03
N THR A 2 2.09 25.02 -1.45
CA THR A 2 1.35 23.97 -0.74
C THR A 2 2.03 23.72 0.60
N ASP A 3 1.24 23.66 1.68
CA ASP A 3 1.72 23.28 2.99
C ASP A 3 2.47 21.92 2.93
N PRO A 4 3.70 21.81 3.47
CA PRO A 4 4.50 20.58 3.38
C PRO A 4 3.80 19.33 3.94
N ARG A 5 3.00 19.47 5.01
CA ARG A 5 2.22 18.36 5.57
C ARG A 5 1.16 17.89 4.57
N SER A 6 0.41 18.83 4.01
CA SER A 6 -0.63 18.56 3.03
C SER A 6 -0.06 17.91 1.77
N TRP A 7 1.14 18.34 1.33
CA TRP A 7 1.86 17.68 0.24
C TRP A 7 2.31 16.26 0.61
N ALA A 8 2.91 16.05 1.78
CA ALA A 8 3.37 14.73 2.21
C ALA A 8 2.20 13.73 2.37
N LEU A 9 1.06 14.17 2.93
CA LEU A 9 -0.15 13.35 3.03
C LEU A 9 -0.73 12.99 1.65
N ARG A 10 -0.65 13.92 0.69
CA ARG A 10 -1.07 13.65 -0.68
C ARG A 10 -0.16 12.60 -1.34
N VAL A 11 1.15 12.78 -1.28
CA VAL A 11 2.12 11.82 -1.84
C VAL A 11 1.95 10.43 -1.22
N LEU A 12 1.71 10.36 0.09
CA LEU A 12 1.43 9.11 0.77
C LEU A 12 0.14 8.45 0.27
N THR A 13 -0.93 9.24 0.08
CA THR A 13 -2.20 8.74 -0.47
C THR A 13 -2.02 8.21 -1.89
N ASP A 14 -1.25 8.92 -2.72
CA ASP A 14 -0.95 8.50 -4.09
C ASP A 14 -0.13 7.19 -4.11
N ALA A 15 0.78 7.01 -3.16
CA ALA A 15 1.56 5.79 -3.00
C ALA A 15 0.70 4.59 -2.55
N GLU A 16 -0.18 4.77 -1.56
CA GLU A 16 -1.13 3.73 -1.11
C GLU A 16 -2.03 3.27 -2.28
N TYR A 17 -2.51 4.23 -3.06
CA TYR A 17 -3.31 3.94 -4.26
C TYR A 17 -2.51 3.13 -5.28
N ALA A 18 -1.28 3.56 -5.61
CA ALA A 18 -0.44 2.87 -6.58
C ALA A 18 -0.13 1.43 -6.15
N VAL A 19 0.19 1.20 -4.88
CA VAL A 19 0.48 -0.15 -4.33
C VAL A 19 -0.77 -1.03 -4.35
N THR A 20 -1.95 -0.46 -4.07
CA THR A 20 -3.23 -1.18 -4.15
C THR A 20 -3.51 -1.62 -5.59
N GLN A 21 -3.37 -0.71 -6.56
CA GLN A 21 -3.57 -1.03 -7.99
C GLN A 21 -2.59 -2.10 -8.47
N TRP A 22 -1.30 -1.97 -8.10
CA TRP A 22 -0.29 -2.97 -8.43
C TRP A 22 -0.62 -4.35 -7.83
N THR A 23 -1.05 -4.41 -6.58
CA THR A 23 -1.46 -5.66 -5.91
C THR A 23 -2.63 -6.33 -6.64
N SER A 24 -3.59 -5.54 -7.15
CA SER A 24 -4.70 -6.07 -7.96
C SER A 24 -4.21 -6.68 -9.28
N VAL A 25 -3.27 -6.05 -9.98
CA VAL A 25 -2.69 -6.61 -11.22
C VAL A 25 -1.95 -7.93 -10.93
N VAL A 26 -1.21 -8.00 -9.82
CA VAL A 26 -0.55 -9.24 -9.41
C VAL A 26 -1.57 -10.33 -9.09
N ARG A 27 -2.68 -9.98 -8.42
CA ARG A 27 -3.80 -10.89 -8.13
C ARG A 27 -4.38 -11.47 -9.41
N GLU A 28 -4.71 -10.66 -10.41
CA GLU A 28 -5.22 -11.12 -11.71
C GLU A 28 -4.24 -12.10 -12.38
N GLY A 29 -2.94 -11.81 -12.30
CA GLY A 29 -1.92 -12.73 -12.79
C GLY A 29 -1.86 -14.05 -12.03
N ALA A 30 -2.05 -14.03 -10.71
CA ALA A 30 -2.10 -15.23 -9.87
C ALA A 30 -3.37 -16.05 -10.12
N GLU A 31 -4.53 -15.39 -10.27
CA GLU A 31 -5.80 -16.03 -10.67
C GLU A 31 -5.63 -16.78 -11.99
N GLY A 32 -4.94 -16.18 -12.97
CA GLY A 32 -4.62 -16.83 -14.25
C GLY A 32 -3.69 -18.03 -14.13
N ARG A 33 -2.71 -18.01 -13.21
CA ARG A 33 -1.76 -19.12 -12.99
C ARG A 33 -2.39 -20.29 -12.24
N VAL A 34 -3.18 -19.99 -11.20
CA VAL A 34 -3.83 -20.99 -10.35
C VAL A 34 -5.10 -21.52 -11.01
N GLY A 35 -5.73 -20.77 -11.91
CA GLY A 35 -6.98 -21.13 -12.57
C GLY A 35 -8.21 -21.00 -11.66
N SER A 36 -8.15 -20.12 -10.66
CA SER A 36 -9.21 -19.91 -9.67
C SER A 36 -9.25 -18.45 -9.25
N MET A 37 -10.45 -17.94 -8.97
CA MET A 37 -10.69 -16.61 -8.39
C MET A 37 -10.91 -16.65 -6.87
N GLU A 38 -10.96 -17.86 -6.29
CA GLU A 38 -11.14 -18.06 -4.86
C GLU A 38 -9.92 -17.55 -4.11
N ALA A 39 -10.14 -16.66 -3.13
CA ALA A 39 -9.05 -15.98 -2.43
C ALA A 39 -8.07 -16.99 -1.83
N GLU A 40 -8.56 -18.05 -1.21
CA GLU A 40 -7.78 -19.14 -0.61
C GLU A 40 -6.86 -19.83 -1.62
N ALA A 41 -7.29 -19.93 -2.88
CA ALA A 41 -6.48 -20.50 -3.95
C ALA A 41 -5.42 -19.49 -4.43
N VAL A 42 -5.82 -18.23 -4.61
CA VAL A 42 -4.93 -17.18 -5.12
C VAL A 42 -3.81 -16.85 -4.13
N ILE A 43 -4.07 -16.85 -2.81
CA ILE A 43 -3.03 -16.63 -1.78
C ILE A 43 -2.02 -17.77 -1.67
N THR A 44 -2.18 -18.88 -2.41
CA THR A 44 -1.11 -19.89 -2.47
C THR A 44 -0.02 -19.52 -3.48
N ASP A 45 -0.26 -18.53 -4.34
CA ASP A 45 0.74 -18.01 -5.27
C ASP A 45 1.76 -17.12 -4.55
N GLU A 46 3.03 -17.51 -4.61
CA GLU A 46 4.12 -16.84 -3.90
C GLU A 46 4.29 -15.37 -4.29
N ILE A 47 4.09 -15.04 -5.58
CA ILE A 47 4.23 -13.65 -6.07
C ILE A 47 3.11 -12.79 -5.49
N TYR A 48 1.88 -13.31 -5.43
CA TYR A 48 0.77 -12.58 -4.83
C TYR A 48 0.94 -12.41 -3.32
N CYS A 49 1.45 -13.42 -2.62
CA CYS A 49 1.81 -13.28 -1.21
C CYS A 49 2.80 -12.15 -0.95
N GLN A 50 3.89 -12.09 -1.72
CA GLN A 50 4.88 -11.01 -1.59
C GLN A 50 4.25 -9.62 -1.89
N ALA A 51 3.32 -9.55 -2.84
CA ALA A 51 2.59 -8.31 -3.13
C ALA A 51 1.68 -7.88 -1.96
N LEU A 52 0.98 -8.83 -1.32
CA LEU A 52 0.18 -8.57 -0.14
C LEU A 52 1.04 -8.11 1.05
N GLU A 53 2.20 -8.73 1.27
CA GLU A 53 3.14 -8.33 2.33
C GLU A 53 3.66 -6.90 2.15
N LEU A 54 4.05 -6.54 0.92
CA LEU A 54 4.47 -5.17 0.61
C LEU A 54 3.32 -4.18 0.81
N SER A 55 2.12 -4.53 0.36
CA SER A 55 0.93 -3.71 0.55
C SER A 55 0.65 -3.45 2.03
N ASP A 56 0.64 -4.49 2.86
CA ASP A 56 0.44 -4.37 4.32
C ASP A 56 1.54 -3.51 4.98
N LEU A 57 2.80 -3.69 4.58
CA LEU A 57 3.91 -2.85 5.07
C LEU A 57 3.70 -1.36 4.73
N VAL A 58 3.29 -1.05 3.50
CA VAL A 58 3.03 0.34 3.07
C VAL A 58 1.86 0.94 3.83
N HIS A 59 0.74 0.23 3.95
CA HIS A 59 -0.44 0.71 4.69
C HIS A 59 -0.13 0.94 6.18
N ARG A 60 0.64 0.04 6.81
CA ARG A 60 1.08 0.24 8.21
C ARG A 60 1.99 1.46 8.36
N ALA A 61 2.96 1.63 7.46
CA ALA A 61 3.83 2.79 7.46
C ALA A 61 3.03 4.09 7.25
N ALA A 62 2.05 4.07 6.34
CA ALA A 62 1.17 5.18 6.07
C ALA A 62 0.31 5.56 7.28
N ALA A 63 -0.31 4.57 7.94
CA ALA A 63 -1.07 4.78 9.16
C ALA A 63 -0.20 5.41 10.27
N ALA A 64 1.01 4.88 10.47
CA ALA A 64 1.96 5.41 11.46
C ALA A 64 2.39 6.85 11.15
N PHE A 65 2.60 7.17 9.86
CA PHE A 65 2.92 8.52 9.42
C PHE A 65 1.75 9.48 9.64
N ARG A 66 0.53 9.12 9.21
CA ARG A 66 -0.68 9.93 9.40
C ARG A 66 -0.92 10.24 10.88
N ALA A 67 -0.72 9.26 11.76
CA ALA A 67 -0.83 9.45 13.21
C ALA A 67 0.17 10.45 13.80
N ARG A 68 1.33 10.66 13.13
CA ARG A 68 2.38 11.59 13.55
C ARG A 68 2.50 12.83 12.66
N ALA A 69 1.62 13.01 11.67
CA ALA A 69 1.75 14.04 10.65
C ALA A 69 1.74 15.47 11.23
N GLU A 70 1.04 15.70 12.35
CA GLU A 70 1.07 16.99 13.06
C GLU A 70 2.44 17.34 13.66
N GLN A 71 3.31 16.35 13.91
CA GLN A 71 4.66 16.56 14.43
C GLN A 71 5.61 17.09 13.35
N ILE A 72 5.26 16.92 12.07
CA ILE A 72 6.04 17.41 10.91
C ILE A 72 6.01 18.94 10.86
N GLU A 73 4.86 19.55 11.18
CA GLU A 73 4.71 21.01 11.21
C GLU A 73 5.45 21.67 12.38
N ARG A 74 5.66 20.94 13.49
CA ARG A 74 6.27 21.48 14.72
C ARG A 74 7.80 21.38 14.75
N GLY A 75 8.44 20.90 13.70
CA GLY A 75 9.90 20.74 13.64
C GLY A 75 10.42 19.73 14.65
N GLY A 76 9.84 18.52 14.64
CA GLY A 76 10.04 17.42 15.58
C GLY A 76 11.38 17.43 16.35
N ARG A 77 11.24 17.53 17.68
CA ARG A 77 12.23 17.00 18.63
C ARG A 77 11.83 15.59 19.04
#